data_AF-A0A8J4Y7U5-F1
#
_entry.id   AF-A0A8J4Y7U5-F1
#
_cell.length_a   1.000
_cell.length_b   1.000
_cell.length_c   1.000
_cell.angle_alpha   90.00
_cell.angle_beta   90.00
_cell.angle_gamma   90.00
#
_symmetry.space_group_name_H-M   'P 1'
#
loop_
_entity.id
_entity.type
_entity.pdbx_description
1 polymer ?
#
loop_
_entity_poly.entity_id
_entity_poly.type
_entity_poly.pdbx_seq_one_letter_code
_entity_poly.pdbx_strand_id
1 'polypeptide(L)'
;MGASFDIKKFYKDLIITDDMDEEEEEMGGRVSREMRTLVDPTTRFDELFSRVKLLESKQRVTAKLVFKIAPEVQMGVGLYTLVRSSRKQTKRQLSKSNNEQVRVIRKDHLPRTGELVYPSDREYCAKYGKEDIGFSKSEARNVINVFPPGIELLGFQPKSWLKNLYHYKAAKFIYPQEAWIKGSTKLFSALLERCQTRGVVPLVRIVARRGCNLALAALLPQDEVLDDTRGQVLPQGFIVYHLPMADSFSTSDLKRGRSRAAAKQVDAAKKVVQKLHFDYNVDLFDNPDIETMNEIIKGLALNRDHMDPVADPTVPKMDAVMERAGPALKEFEKVTLRFSDKSARLQATSALMANKRVRVEHDNVDVEIMVKRGQAQQLSVPVLKEWLSARGFKVTGKKKAELMQLCIDTVCA
;
A
#
# COMPACT_ATOMS: atom_id res chain seq x y z
N MET A 1 -4.80 43.80 15.03
CA MET A 1 -4.90 44.10 13.59
C MET A 1 -3.48 44.14 13.05
N GLY A 2 -3.07 43.09 12.32
CA GLY A 2 -1.70 43.01 11.79
C GLY A 2 -1.53 44.01 10.65
N ALA A 3 -0.42 44.76 10.65
CA ALA A 3 -0.08 45.67 9.56
C ALA A 3 0.05 44.88 8.24
N SER A 4 -0.45 45.46 7.15
CA SER A 4 -0.27 44.88 5.81
C SER A 4 1.21 44.93 5.42
N PHE A 5 1.80 43.78 5.15
CA PHE A 5 3.18 43.66 4.68
C PHE A 5 3.19 43.65 3.16
N ASP A 6 3.79 44.68 2.56
CA ASP A 6 3.89 44.82 1.11
C ASP A 6 5.28 44.41 0.62
N ILE A 7 5.35 43.22 0.03
CA ILE A 7 6.58 42.61 -0.48
C ILE A 7 7.18 43.45 -1.63
N LYS A 8 6.34 44.14 -2.40
CA LYS A 8 6.77 44.87 -3.60
C LYS A 8 7.59 46.12 -3.29
N LYS A 9 7.54 46.63 -2.06
CA LYS A 9 8.26 47.85 -1.69
C LYS A 9 9.77 47.68 -1.57
N PHE A 10 10.25 46.47 -1.28
CA PHE A 10 11.67 46.25 -1.00
C PHE A 10 12.10 44.79 -1.22
N TYR A 11 11.34 43.83 -0.69
CA TYR A 11 11.78 42.43 -0.63
C TYR A 11 11.69 41.69 -1.96
N LYS A 12 10.91 42.20 -2.94
CA LYS A 12 10.81 41.58 -4.27
C LYS A 12 12.18 41.35 -4.91
N ASP A 13 13.09 42.31 -4.78
CA ASP A 13 14.40 42.27 -5.44
C ASP A 13 15.46 41.51 -4.62
N LEU A 14 15.15 41.14 -3.37
CA LEU A 14 16.03 40.40 -2.47
C LEU A 14 15.74 38.89 -2.43
N ILE A 15 14.53 38.48 -2.81
CA ILE A 15 14.14 37.08 -2.82
C ILE A 15 14.79 36.42 -4.04
N ILE A 16 15.83 35.62 -3.79
CA ILE A 16 16.50 34.81 -4.81
C ILE A 16 15.56 33.70 -5.26
N THR A 17 15.17 33.72 -6.52
CA THR A 17 14.57 32.56 -7.21
C THR A 17 15.71 31.61 -7.60
N ASP A 18 15.66 30.34 -7.19
CA ASP A 18 16.76 29.36 -7.42
C ASP A 18 17.17 29.27 -8.91
N ASP A 19 18.46 29.32 -9.23
CA ASP A 19 19.03 29.40 -10.59
C ASP A 19 18.85 28.16 -11.51
N MET A 20 18.00 27.19 -11.15
CA MET A 20 17.58 26.11 -12.09
C MET A 20 16.52 26.60 -13.10
N ASP A 21 16.24 27.90 -13.07
CA ASP A 21 15.00 28.51 -13.52
C ASP A 21 15.16 29.42 -14.73
N GLU A 22 16.40 29.73 -15.15
CA GLU A 22 16.69 30.53 -16.35
C GLU A 22 16.19 29.85 -17.64
N GLU A 23 16.17 28.51 -17.71
CA GLU A 23 15.69 27.77 -18.89
C GLU A 23 14.15 27.74 -19.02
N GLU A 24 13.39 27.99 -17.93
CA GLU A 24 11.92 28.03 -17.98
C GLU A 24 11.36 29.41 -18.37
N GLU A 25 12.14 30.49 -18.22
CA GLU A 25 11.73 31.85 -18.55
C GLU A 25 11.43 32.06 -20.04
N GLU A 26 12.09 31.32 -20.94
CA GLU A 26 11.89 31.44 -22.39
C GLU A 26 10.52 30.92 -22.87
N MET A 27 9.79 30.14 -22.06
CA MET A 27 8.66 29.35 -22.54
C MET A 27 7.27 29.77 -22.04
N GLY A 28 7.11 31.02 -21.58
CA GLY A 28 5.78 31.65 -21.42
C GLY A 28 5.04 31.34 -20.11
N GLY A 29 5.71 30.78 -19.11
CA GLY A 29 5.16 30.49 -17.78
C GLY A 29 5.16 31.66 -16.77
N ARG A 30 5.32 32.91 -17.24
CA ARG A 30 5.58 34.10 -16.39
C ARG A 30 4.59 34.30 -15.23
N VAL A 31 3.33 33.87 -15.36
CA VAL A 31 2.27 34.27 -14.42
C VAL A 31 2.14 33.36 -13.19
N SER A 32 2.54 32.08 -13.28
CA SER A 32 2.29 31.12 -12.19
C SER A 32 3.39 31.09 -11.13
N ARG A 33 4.61 31.51 -11.45
CA ARG A 33 5.81 31.25 -10.64
C ARG A 33 6.23 32.41 -9.74
N GLU A 34 6.16 33.66 -10.23
CA GLU A 34 6.25 34.87 -9.40
C GLU A 34 5.19 34.86 -8.28
N MET A 35 4.05 34.23 -8.54
CA MET A 35 2.94 34.10 -7.60
C MET A 35 3.19 33.07 -6.47
N ARG A 36 4.11 32.11 -6.66
CA ARG A 36 4.47 31.08 -5.67
C ARG A 36 5.54 31.54 -4.67
N THR A 37 6.45 32.44 -5.08
CA THR A 37 7.53 32.97 -4.23
C THR A 37 7.12 34.25 -3.50
N LEU A 38 6.26 35.06 -4.11
CA LEU A 38 5.69 36.28 -3.52
C LEU A 38 4.36 35.96 -2.82
N VAL A 39 4.43 35.14 -1.77
CA VAL A 39 3.26 34.70 -1.01
C VAL A 39 2.83 35.77 -0.02
N ASP A 40 1.53 36.06 0.06
CA ASP A 40 0.96 37.06 0.97
C ASP A 40 1.35 36.81 2.45
N PRO A 41 1.52 37.85 3.27
CA PRO A 41 1.90 37.70 4.67
C PRO A 41 0.90 36.83 5.43
N THR A 42 1.41 35.95 6.28
CA THR A 42 0.60 35.03 7.08
C THR A 42 0.61 35.45 8.55
N THR A 43 -0.55 35.34 9.19
CA THR A 43 -0.73 35.62 10.63
C THR A 43 -0.93 34.34 11.46
N ARG A 44 -1.07 33.17 10.82
CA ARG A 44 -1.34 31.89 11.47
C ARG A 44 -0.09 31.01 11.46
N PHE A 45 0.20 30.39 12.60
CA PHE A 45 1.37 29.52 12.74
C PHE A 45 1.33 28.32 11.80
N ASP A 46 0.17 27.66 11.66
CA ASP A 46 0.02 26.46 10.83
C ASP A 46 0.33 26.74 9.35
N GLU A 47 -0.12 27.91 8.86
CA GLU A 47 0.17 28.38 7.50
C GLU A 47 1.66 28.66 7.31
N LEU A 48 2.28 29.39 8.25
CA LEU A 48 3.70 29.68 8.20
C LEU A 48 4.53 28.39 8.21
N PHE A 49 4.18 27.45 9.09
CA PHE A 49 4.87 26.17 9.22
C PHE A 49 4.79 25.34 7.94
N SER A 50 3.62 25.31 7.29
CA SER A 50 3.41 24.61 6.02
C SER A 50 4.26 25.22 4.89
N ARG A 51 4.35 26.55 4.82
CA ARG A 51 5.19 27.26 3.85
C ARG A 51 6.69 27.02 4.06
N VAL A 52 7.15 27.07 5.31
CA VAL A 52 8.55 26.78 5.65
C VAL A 52 8.91 25.35 5.26
N LYS A 53 8.04 24.37 5.53
CA LYS A 53 8.25 22.97 5.12
C LYS A 53 8.38 22.80 3.60
N LEU A 54 7.56 23.51 2.83
CA LEU A 54 7.62 23.48 1.36
C LEU A 54 8.96 23.99 0.82
N LEU A 55 9.53 25.03 1.45
CA LEU A 55 10.82 25.61 1.03
C LEU A 55 12.04 24.86 1.59
N GLU A 56 11.95 24.31 2.80
CA GLU A 56 13.03 23.55 3.44
C GLU A 56 13.33 22.26 2.67
N SER A 57 12.30 21.61 2.14
CA SER A 57 12.43 20.33 1.46
C SER A 57 12.74 20.48 -0.03
N LYS A 58 14.04 20.42 -0.37
CA LYS A 58 14.46 20.37 -1.78
C LYS A 58 13.89 19.15 -2.49
N GLN A 59 13.39 19.33 -3.71
CA GLN A 59 12.86 18.25 -4.54
C GLN A 59 13.95 17.22 -4.85
N ARG A 60 13.63 15.93 -4.68
CA ARG A 60 14.57 14.82 -4.94
C ARG A 60 13.99 13.84 -5.94
N VAL A 61 14.61 13.78 -7.11
CA VAL A 61 14.26 12.81 -8.15
C VAL A 61 14.70 11.41 -7.71
N THR A 62 13.76 10.46 -7.69
CA THR A 62 14.03 9.05 -7.37
C THR A 62 14.73 8.33 -8.53
N ALA A 63 14.30 8.60 -9.76
CA ALA A 63 14.94 8.10 -10.97
C ALA A 63 14.65 9.05 -12.15
N LYS A 64 15.63 9.28 -13.01
CA LYS A 64 15.45 9.96 -14.31
C LYS A 64 15.20 8.88 -15.36
N LEU A 65 14.06 8.91 -16.02
CA LEU A 65 13.63 7.91 -17.00
C LEU A 65 13.27 8.55 -18.34
N VAL A 66 13.58 7.87 -19.44
CA VAL A 66 13.08 8.25 -20.76
C VAL A 66 11.67 7.71 -20.91
N PHE A 67 10.71 8.57 -21.24
CA PHE A 67 9.35 8.20 -21.56
C PHE A 67 9.17 8.18 -23.08
N LYS A 68 9.01 6.98 -23.63
CA LYS A 68 8.77 6.71 -25.04
C LYS A 68 7.27 6.66 -25.32
N ILE A 69 6.79 7.60 -26.15
CA ILE A 69 5.42 7.60 -26.68
C ILE A 69 5.34 6.77 -27.96
N ALA A 70 6.33 6.97 -28.84
CA ALA A 70 6.50 6.27 -30.11
C ALA A 70 8.01 6.03 -30.35
N PRO A 71 8.42 5.21 -31.34
CA PRO A 71 9.83 4.90 -31.58
C PRO A 71 10.75 6.13 -31.65
N GLU A 72 10.29 7.21 -32.28
CA GLU A 72 11.04 8.46 -32.46
C GLU A 72 10.62 9.58 -31.50
N VAL A 73 9.52 9.40 -30.76
CA VAL A 73 8.97 10.43 -29.87
C VAL A 73 9.24 10.04 -28.42
N GLN A 74 10.21 10.72 -27.82
CA GLN A 74 10.68 10.45 -26.46
C GLN A 74 10.81 11.76 -25.68
N MET A 75 10.55 11.70 -24.37
CA MET A 75 10.76 12.81 -23.45
C MET A 75 11.51 12.37 -22.20
N GLY A 76 12.22 13.29 -21.56
CA GLY A 76 12.88 13.09 -20.28
C GLY A 76 11.91 13.36 -19.15
N VAL A 77 11.77 12.41 -18.22
CA VAL A 77 10.94 12.60 -17.03
C VAL A 77 11.66 12.19 -15.75
N GLY A 78 11.40 12.93 -14.69
CA GLY A 78 11.76 12.60 -13.32
C GLY A 78 10.64 11.81 -12.64
N LEU A 79 11.00 10.71 -11.98
CA LEU A 79 10.12 9.96 -11.11
C LEU A 79 10.34 10.42 -9.66
N TYR A 80 9.28 10.86 -9.01
CA TYR A 80 9.27 11.38 -7.64
C TYR A 80 8.44 10.47 -6.74
N THR A 81 8.81 10.44 -5.46
CA THR A 81 8.08 9.69 -4.42
C THR A 81 7.49 10.71 -3.46
N LEU A 82 6.21 11.06 -3.64
CA LEU A 82 5.53 12.07 -2.82
C LEU A 82 5.28 11.55 -1.40
N VAL A 83 4.82 10.30 -1.30
CA VAL A 83 4.53 9.66 -0.01
C VAL A 83 5.51 8.53 0.21
N ARG A 84 6.19 8.56 1.36
CA ARG A 84 7.10 7.50 1.80
C ARG A 84 6.77 7.12 3.24
N SER A 85 6.67 5.82 3.48
CA SER A 85 6.55 5.31 4.84
C SER A 85 7.77 5.71 5.66
N SER A 86 7.54 6.52 6.68
CA SER A 86 8.53 6.86 7.71
C SER A 86 8.88 5.61 8.49
N ARG A 87 10.18 5.41 8.74
CA ARG A 87 10.70 4.25 9.48
C ARG A 87 11.41 4.74 10.72
N LYS A 88 11.30 3.96 11.80
CA LYS A 88 12.12 4.14 13.01
C LYS A 88 13.60 4.19 12.62
N GLN A 89 14.34 5.09 13.27
CA GLN A 89 15.77 5.24 13.00
C GLN A 89 16.49 3.92 13.31
N THR A 90 17.41 3.52 12.42
CA THR A 90 18.17 2.28 12.61
C THR A 90 19.25 2.48 13.66
N LYS A 91 19.35 1.56 14.62
CA LYS A 91 20.41 1.55 15.62
C LYS A 91 21.80 1.55 14.97
N ARG A 92 22.73 2.30 15.56
CA ARG A 92 24.15 2.30 15.19
C ARG A 92 24.96 1.57 16.27
N GLN A 93 25.98 0.83 15.86
CA GLN A 93 26.90 0.20 16.81
C GLN A 93 27.92 1.22 17.27
N LEU A 94 28.05 1.37 18.59
CA LEU A 94 28.98 2.29 19.24
C LEU A 94 29.97 1.52 20.11
N SER A 95 31.17 2.06 20.26
CA SER A 95 32.16 1.56 21.21
C SER A 95 31.76 1.95 22.64
N LYS A 96 31.81 1.00 23.57
CA LYS A 96 31.42 1.23 24.98
C LYS A 96 32.31 2.26 25.67
N SER A 97 33.58 2.38 25.27
CA SER A 97 34.56 3.21 25.97
C SER A 97 34.48 4.69 25.61
N ASN A 98 34.17 5.01 24.35
CA ASN A 98 34.23 6.37 23.81
C ASN A 98 32.97 6.79 23.03
N ASN A 99 31.95 5.94 22.94
CA ASN A 99 30.70 6.19 22.20
C ASN A 99 30.88 6.52 20.70
N GLU A 100 32.04 6.22 20.12
CA GLU A 100 32.30 6.41 18.69
C GLU A 100 31.66 5.31 17.84
N GLN A 101 31.29 5.66 16.61
CA GLN A 101 30.65 4.73 15.69
C GLN A 101 31.61 3.65 15.19
N VAL A 102 31.23 2.39 15.39
CA VAL A 102 32.01 1.23 14.92
C VAL A 102 31.69 0.95 13.45
N ARG A 103 32.75 0.74 12.65
CA ARG A 103 32.63 0.29 11.26
C ARG A 103 32.53 -1.23 11.21
N VAL A 104 31.39 -1.74 10.74
CA VAL A 104 31.18 -3.18 10.53
C VAL A 104 31.72 -3.59 9.15
N ILE A 105 32.68 -4.51 9.11
CA ILE A 105 33.20 -5.12 7.88
C ILE A 105 32.81 -6.59 7.88
N ARG A 106 32.04 -7.02 6.87
CA ARG A 106 31.64 -8.43 6.70
C ARG A 106 32.52 -9.09 5.65
N LYS A 107 33.19 -10.18 6.04
CA LYS A 107 33.96 -11.06 5.16
C LYS A 107 33.40 -12.47 5.30
N ASP A 108 33.24 -13.16 4.18
CA ASP A 108 32.76 -14.54 4.17
C ASP A 108 33.97 -15.46 3.93
N HIS A 109 34.06 -16.56 4.68
CA HIS A 109 35.19 -17.48 4.66
C HIS A 109 34.71 -18.91 4.37
N LEU A 110 35.55 -19.72 3.74
CA LEU A 110 35.29 -21.15 3.55
C LEU A 110 35.33 -21.85 4.93
N PRO A 111 34.28 -22.61 5.32
CA PRO A 111 34.23 -23.22 6.65
C PRO A 111 35.37 -24.19 6.95
N ARG A 112 35.91 -24.85 5.93
CA ARG A 112 36.96 -25.88 6.08
C ARG A 112 38.38 -25.31 6.05
N THR A 113 38.64 -24.33 5.19
CA THR A 113 40.00 -23.82 4.93
C THR A 113 40.25 -22.45 5.56
N GLY A 114 39.21 -21.73 5.98
CA GLY A 114 39.32 -20.36 6.50
C GLY A 114 39.68 -19.30 5.44
N GLU A 115 39.83 -19.70 4.18
CA GLU A 115 40.17 -18.82 3.08
C GLU A 115 39.02 -17.85 2.78
N LEU A 116 39.37 -16.64 2.36
CA LEU A 116 38.41 -15.57 2.04
C LEU A 116 37.69 -15.88 0.73
N VAL A 117 36.35 -15.84 0.75
CA VAL A 117 35.51 -16.09 -0.43
C VAL A 117 35.23 -14.80 -1.19
N TYR A 118 35.78 -14.69 -2.40
CA TYR A 118 35.51 -13.54 -3.27
C TYR A 118 34.13 -13.63 -3.91
N PRO A 119 33.55 -12.51 -4.38
CA PRO A 119 32.28 -12.53 -5.09
C PRO A 119 32.28 -13.33 -6.41
N SER A 120 33.46 -13.64 -6.96
CA SER A 120 33.63 -14.43 -8.18
C SER A 120 33.54 -15.94 -7.91
N ASP A 121 33.92 -16.38 -6.71
CA ASP A 121 33.87 -17.78 -6.29
C ASP A 121 32.46 -18.21 -5.84
N ARG A 122 31.48 -17.30 -5.96
CA ARG A 122 30.10 -17.49 -5.51
C ARG A 122 29.19 -17.75 -6.69
N GLU A 123 28.45 -18.84 -6.59
CA GLU A 123 27.34 -19.15 -7.48
C GLU A 123 26.01 -19.09 -6.70
N TYR A 124 24.95 -18.76 -7.41
CA TYR A 124 23.59 -18.84 -6.88
C TYR A 124 23.04 -20.21 -7.23
N CYS A 125 22.38 -20.88 -6.28
CA CYS A 125 21.74 -22.17 -6.54
C CYS A 125 20.27 -22.09 -6.13
N ALA A 126 19.39 -22.61 -6.99
CA ALA A 126 17.99 -22.83 -6.68
C ALA A 126 17.69 -24.33 -6.79
N LYS A 127 17.15 -24.92 -5.71
CA LYS A 127 16.80 -26.33 -5.66
C LYS A 127 15.37 -26.54 -6.16
N TYR A 128 15.22 -27.36 -7.18
CA TYR A 128 13.91 -27.75 -7.73
C TYR A 128 13.79 -29.27 -7.71
N GLY A 129 12.94 -29.80 -6.83
CA GLY A 129 12.82 -31.25 -6.64
C GLY A 129 14.11 -31.87 -6.10
N LYS A 130 14.77 -32.71 -6.90
CA LYS A 130 16.05 -33.36 -6.56
C LYS A 130 17.25 -32.76 -7.28
N GLU A 131 17.04 -31.73 -8.11
CA GLU A 131 18.08 -31.11 -8.91
C GLU A 131 18.44 -29.73 -8.36
N ASP A 132 19.74 -29.47 -8.33
CA ASP A 132 20.32 -28.20 -7.92
C ASP A 132 20.69 -27.42 -9.20
N ILE A 133 20.00 -26.32 -9.47
CA ILE A 133 20.26 -25.48 -10.65
C ILE A 133 21.18 -24.33 -10.23
N GLY A 134 22.41 -24.37 -10.71
CA GLY A 134 23.41 -23.32 -10.53
C GLY A 134 23.25 -22.18 -11.52
N PHE A 135 23.45 -20.95 -11.05
CA PHE A 135 23.46 -19.72 -11.83
C PHE A 135 24.67 -18.90 -11.43
N SER A 136 25.39 -18.36 -12.42
CA SER A 136 26.36 -17.31 -12.16
C SER A 136 25.64 -16.04 -11.68
N LYS A 137 26.39 -15.18 -10.98
CA LYS A 137 25.90 -13.86 -10.56
C LYS A 137 25.42 -12.98 -11.73
N SER A 138 26.00 -13.18 -12.92
CA SER A 138 25.64 -12.43 -14.13
C SER A 138 24.30 -12.93 -14.70
N GLU A 139 24.12 -14.24 -14.79
CA GLU A 139 22.88 -14.87 -15.27
C GLU A 139 21.72 -14.53 -14.34
N ALA A 140 21.89 -14.71 -13.03
CA ALA A 140 20.84 -14.40 -12.05
C ALA A 140 20.34 -12.95 -12.14
N ARG A 141 21.21 -12.00 -12.49
CA ARG A 141 20.82 -10.60 -12.72
C ARG A 141 20.15 -10.38 -14.08
N ASN A 142 20.57 -11.12 -15.11
CA ASN A 142 20.06 -10.98 -16.47
C ASN A 142 18.68 -11.61 -16.64
N VAL A 143 18.34 -12.65 -15.88
CA VAL A 143 16.99 -13.26 -15.87
C VAL A 143 15.89 -12.23 -15.62
N ILE A 144 16.18 -11.17 -14.85
CA ILE A 144 15.22 -10.10 -14.54
C ILE A 144 15.16 -9.00 -15.63
N ASN A 145 16.21 -8.88 -16.47
CA ASN A 145 16.38 -7.78 -17.42
C ASN A 145 15.66 -8.03 -18.76
N VAL A 146 14.33 -8.11 -18.73
CA VAL A 146 13.52 -8.33 -19.95
C VAL A 146 13.42 -7.08 -20.82
N PHE A 147 13.30 -5.90 -20.21
CA PHE A 147 13.12 -4.62 -20.90
C PHE A 147 14.15 -3.59 -20.44
N PRO A 148 14.57 -2.65 -21.31
CA PRO A 148 15.47 -1.57 -20.91
C PRO A 148 14.78 -0.62 -19.92
N PRO A 149 15.55 0.08 -19.06
CA PRO A 149 15.00 1.11 -18.17
C PRO A 149 14.32 2.23 -18.94
N GLY A 150 13.15 2.65 -18.46
CA GLY A 150 12.34 3.66 -19.11
C GLY A 150 10.85 3.49 -18.84
N ILE A 151 10.08 4.40 -19.42
CA ILE A 151 8.63 4.34 -19.46
C ILE A 151 8.22 4.20 -20.92
N GLU A 152 7.30 3.30 -21.20
CA GLU A 152 6.82 3.07 -22.57
C GLU A 152 5.30 3.06 -22.60
N LEU A 153 4.75 3.85 -23.50
CA LEU A 153 3.31 3.97 -23.71
C LEU A 153 2.77 2.71 -24.39
N LEU A 154 1.76 2.10 -23.77
CA LEU A 154 1.04 0.95 -24.32
C LEU A 154 -0.27 1.37 -24.99
N GLY A 155 -0.91 2.42 -24.49
CA GLY A 155 -2.17 2.95 -25.02
C GLY A 155 -2.87 3.88 -24.04
N PHE A 156 -4.14 4.18 -24.30
CA PHE A 156 -4.96 5.04 -23.46
C PHE A 156 -6.23 4.29 -23.04
N GLN A 157 -6.66 4.48 -21.79
CA GLN A 157 -7.92 3.95 -21.27
C GLN A 157 -8.76 5.08 -20.65
N PRO A 158 -10.09 4.97 -20.60
CA PRO A 158 -10.92 5.92 -19.87
C PRO A 158 -10.58 5.93 -18.37
N LYS A 159 -10.66 7.10 -17.72
CA LYS A 159 -10.42 7.25 -16.28
C LYS A 159 -11.36 6.37 -15.44
N SER A 160 -12.59 6.14 -15.90
CA SER A 160 -13.59 5.27 -15.24
C SER A 160 -13.21 3.78 -15.21
N TRP A 161 -12.29 3.35 -16.07
CA TRP A 161 -11.77 1.97 -16.07
C TRP A 161 -10.92 1.70 -14.83
N LEU A 162 -10.26 2.72 -14.29
CA LEU A 162 -9.38 2.60 -13.14
C LEU A 162 -10.20 2.52 -11.85
N LYS A 163 -10.12 1.37 -11.16
CA LYS A 163 -10.81 1.16 -9.88
C LYS A 163 -9.85 1.37 -8.71
N ASN A 164 -10.30 2.10 -7.69
CA ASN A 164 -9.56 2.35 -6.44
C ASN A 164 -9.19 1.04 -5.69
N LEU A 165 -9.92 -0.04 -5.94
CA LEU A 165 -9.70 -1.36 -5.34
C LEU A 165 -8.38 -2.02 -5.79
N TYR A 166 -7.78 -1.57 -6.88
CA TYR A 166 -6.56 -2.17 -7.45
C TYR A 166 -5.26 -1.60 -6.87
N HIS A 167 -5.34 -0.83 -5.79
CA HIS A 167 -4.17 -0.25 -5.15
C HIS A 167 -3.39 -1.33 -4.38
N TYR A 168 -2.16 -1.63 -4.81
CA TYR A 168 -1.26 -2.59 -4.12
C TYR A 168 0.11 -2.01 -3.77
N LYS A 169 0.45 -0.84 -4.32
CA LYS A 169 1.76 -0.22 -4.18
C LYS A 169 1.62 1.30 -4.16
N ALA A 170 2.40 1.94 -3.29
CA ALA A 170 2.43 3.40 -3.16
C ALA A 170 2.61 4.07 -4.52
N ALA A 171 1.75 5.05 -4.80
CA ALA A 171 1.77 5.79 -6.03
C ALA A 171 3.04 6.67 -6.10
N LYS A 172 3.53 6.88 -7.32
CA LYS A 172 4.65 7.79 -7.59
C LYS A 172 4.16 8.97 -8.40
N PHE A 173 5.01 9.95 -8.62
CA PHE A 173 4.68 11.12 -9.41
C PHE A 173 5.70 11.30 -10.53
N ILE A 174 5.26 11.71 -11.70
CA ILE A 174 6.11 11.97 -12.86
C ILE A 174 5.99 13.45 -13.22
N TYR A 175 7.14 14.07 -13.42
CA TYR A 175 7.28 15.45 -13.88
C TYR A 175 8.36 15.54 -14.98
N PRO A 176 8.23 16.44 -15.98
CA PRO A 176 9.21 16.55 -17.06
C PRO A 176 10.59 16.99 -16.56
N GLN A 177 11.64 16.60 -17.28
CA GLN A 177 13.02 16.99 -17.00
C GLN A 177 13.65 17.62 -18.25
N GLU A 178 13.46 18.93 -18.41
CA GLU A 178 13.92 19.69 -19.58
C GLU A 178 15.45 19.67 -19.73
N ALA A 179 16.17 19.82 -18.61
CA ALA A 179 17.64 19.78 -18.56
C ALA A 179 18.25 18.47 -19.09
N TRP A 180 17.47 17.39 -19.21
CA TRP A 180 17.96 16.13 -19.76
C TRP A 180 17.61 15.93 -21.24
N ILE A 181 16.36 16.26 -21.62
CA ILE A 181 15.89 16.20 -23.01
C ILE A 181 15.08 17.47 -23.28
N LYS A 182 15.59 18.33 -24.16
CA LYS A 182 14.91 19.57 -24.56
C LYS A 182 13.59 19.27 -25.29
N GLY A 183 12.56 20.08 -25.05
CA GLY A 183 11.19 19.91 -25.53
C GLY A 183 10.32 18.98 -24.68
N SER A 184 10.84 18.43 -23.58
CA SER A 184 10.10 17.49 -22.72
C SER A 184 8.93 18.17 -22.02
N THR A 185 9.12 19.37 -21.49
CA THR A 185 8.06 20.11 -20.79
C THR A 185 6.89 20.43 -21.71
N LYS A 186 7.15 20.86 -22.95
CA LYS A 186 6.09 21.13 -23.94
C LYS A 186 5.26 19.88 -24.26
N LEU A 187 5.95 18.77 -24.56
CA LEU A 187 5.28 17.52 -24.92
C LEU A 187 4.51 16.95 -23.73
N PHE A 188 5.07 17.04 -22.53
CA PHE A 188 4.43 16.61 -21.29
C PHE A 188 3.17 17.42 -20.97
N SER A 189 3.24 18.76 -21.06
CA SER A 189 2.08 19.63 -20.82
C SER A 189 0.97 19.38 -21.83
N ALA A 190 1.30 19.22 -23.11
CA ALA A 190 0.33 18.87 -24.14
C ALA A 190 -0.32 17.50 -23.87
N LEU A 191 0.45 16.50 -23.44
CA LEU A 191 -0.08 15.19 -23.08
C LEU A 191 -1.04 15.30 -21.87
N LEU A 192 -0.65 16.06 -20.84
CA LEU A 192 -1.44 16.24 -19.62
C LEU A 192 -2.79 16.89 -19.92
N GLU A 193 -2.79 18.03 -20.62
CA GLU A 193 -3.99 18.77 -21.01
C GLU A 193 -4.95 17.90 -21.84
N ARG A 194 -4.40 17.15 -22.82
CA ARG A 194 -5.21 16.28 -23.68
C ARG A 194 -5.78 15.08 -22.93
N CYS A 195 -5.04 14.48 -22.01
CA CYS A 195 -5.53 13.40 -21.17
C CYS A 195 -6.68 13.84 -20.27
N GLN A 196 -6.60 15.06 -19.71
CA GLN A 196 -7.67 15.63 -18.88
C GLN A 196 -8.92 15.94 -19.71
N THR A 197 -8.75 16.67 -20.82
CA THR A 197 -9.86 17.07 -21.70
C THR A 197 -10.65 15.86 -22.19
N ARG A 198 -9.96 14.75 -22.50
CA ARG A 198 -10.57 13.51 -22.99
C ARG A 198 -10.98 12.54 -21.87
N GLY A 199 -10.64 12.82 -20.62
CA GLY A 199 -10.91 11.93 -19.50
C GLY A 199 -10.22 10.56 -19.62
N VAL A 200 -9.01 10.52 -20.19
CA VAL A 200 -8.25 9.29 -20.43
C VAL A 200 -6.95 9.24 -19.63
N VAL A 201 -6.51 8.03 -19.31
CA VAL A 201 -5.25 7.72 -18.61
C VAL A 201 -4.32 6.94 -19.55
N PRO A 202 -3.06 7.37 -19.73
CA PRO A 202 -2.05 6.58 -20.41
C PRO A 202 -1.74 5.29 -19.64
N LEU A 203 -1.82 4.14 -20.31
CA LEU A 203 -1.29 2.88 -19.82
C LEU A 203 0.17 2.77 -20.20
N VAL A 204 1.03 2.50 -19.23
CA VAL A 204 2.48 2.45 -19.43
C VAL A 204 3.10 1.21 -18.81
N ARG A 205 4.19 0.77 -19.43
CA ARG A 205 5.19 -0.11 -18.82
C ARG A 205 6.26 0.76 -18.19
N ILE A 206 6.66 0.45 -16.96
CA ILE A 206 7.72 1.15 -16.24
C ILE A 206 8.80 0.15 -15.81
N VAL A 207 10.05 0.45 -16.18
CA VAL A 207 11.25 -0.20 -15.67
C VAL A 207 12.14 0.87 -15.05
N ALA A 208 12.19 0.92 -13.72
CA ALA A 208 12.83 2.04 -13.01
C ALA A 208 14.37 2.05 -13.10
N ARG A 209 15.00 0.88 -13.26
CA ARG A 209 16.46 0.71 -13.40
C ARG A 209 16.77 -0.69 -13.90
N ARG A 210 18.02 -0.92 -14.34
CA ARG A 210 18.50 -2.28 -14.67
C ARG A 210 18.42 -3.17 -13.41
N GLY A 211 18.01 -4.41 -13.59
CA GLY A 211 17.81 -5.40 -12.52
C GLY A 211 16.50 -5.22 -11.74
N CYS A 212 15.53 -4.46 -12.27
CA CYS A 212 14.20 -4.34 -11.68
C CYS A 212 13.13 -4.97 -12.58
N ASN A 213 12.17 -5.63 -11.94
CA ASN A 213 11.01 -6.18 -12.62
C ASN A 213 10.19 -5.10 -13.32
N LEU A 214 9.57 -5.49 -14.42
CA LEU A 214 8.52 -4.76 -15.10
C LEU A 214 7.37 -4.41 -14.14
N ALA A 215 6.94 -3.16 -14.15
CA ALA A 215 5.66 -2.75 -13.55
C ALA A 215 4.73 -2.18 -14.62
N LEU A 216 3.48 -2.63 -14.65
CA LEU A 216 2.42 -1.96 -15.39
C LEU A 216 1.83 -0.85 -14.53
N ALA A 217 1.51 0.29 -15.13
CA ALA A 217 0.91 1.42 -14.44
C ALA A 217 -0.03 2.21 -15.35
N ALA A 218 -1.01 2.87 -14.74
CA ALA A 218 -1.79 3.92 -15.37
C ALA A 218 -1.26 5.28 -14.88
N LEU A 219 -1.08 6.21 -15.81
CA LEU A 219 -0.72 7.59 -15.49
C LEU A 219 -2.00 8.40 -15.29
N LEU A 220 -2.31 8.73 -14.05
CA LEU A 220 -3.48 9.54 -13.72
C LEU A 220 -3.10 11.03 -13.88
N PRO A 221 -3.73 11.78 -14.81
CA PRO A 221 -3.45 13.19 -14.96
C PRO A 221 -3.95 13.97 -13.73
N GLN A 222 -3.13 14.87 -13.21
CA GLN A 222 -3.40 15.73 -12.06
C GLN A 222 -3.13 17.19 -12.40
N ASP A 223 -4.11 18.05 -12.12
CA ASP A 223 -3.97 19.50 -12.19
C ASP A 223 -3.33 20.07 -10.94
N GLU A 224 -2.73 21.24 -11.09
CA GLU A 224 -2.29 22.01 -9.94
C GLU A 224 -3.48 22.49 -9.12
N VAL A 225 -3.43 22.24 -7.82
CA VAL A 225 -4.37 22.81 -6.86
C VAL A 225 -3.58 23.69 -5.92
N LEU A 226 -3.92 24.97 -5.92
CA LEU A 226 -3.42 25.97 -5.00
C LEU A 226 -4.41 26.16 -3.86
N ASP A 227 -3.91 26.37 -2.66
CA ASP A 227 -4.68 26.80 -1.50
C ASP A 227 -5.03 28.30 -1.58
N ASP A 228 -5.92 28.77 -0.71
CA ASP A 228 -6.31 30.18 -0.55
C ASP A 228 -5.09 31.08 -0.33
N THR A 229 -4.04 30.52 0.29
CA THR A 229 -2.76 31.18 0.55
C THR A 229 -1.79 31.14 -0.63
N ARG A 230 -2.21 30.69 -1.82
CA ARG A 230 -1.38 30.44 -3.01
C ARG A 230 -0.28 29.38 -2.80
N GLY A 231 -0.32 28.65 -1.69
CA GLY A 231 0.53 27.47 -1.47
C GLY A 231 0.10 26.32 -2.38
N GLN A 232 1.06 25.60 -2.97
CA GLN A 232 0.75 24.44 -3.79
C GLN A 232 0.37 23.24 -2.90
N VAL A 233 -0.87 22.76 -3.04
CA VAL A 233 -1.38 21.55 -2.34
C VAL A 233 -1.14 20.31 -3.19
N LEU A 234 -1.51 20.37 -4.47
CA LEU A 234 -1.28 19.29 -5.43
C LEU A 234 -0.43 19.80 -6.60
N PRO A 235 0.68 19.12 -6.95
CA PRO A 235 1.49 19.50 -8.08
C PRO A 235 0.86 19.07 -9.40
N GLN A 236 1.06 19.85 -10.47
CA GLN A 236 0.65 19.49 -11.83
C GLN A 236 1.53 18.36 -12.39
N GLY A 237 0.93 17.28 -12.89
CA GLY A 237 1.68 16.19 -13.52
C GLY A 237 0.90 14.88 -13.60
N PHE A 238 1.63 13.74 -13.59
CA PHE A 238 1.00 12.43 -13.62
C PHE A 238 1.29 11.65 -12.33
N ILE A 239 0.23 11.16 -11.68
CA ILE A 239 0.35 10.15 -10.64
C ILE A 239 0.48 8.78 -11.29
N VAL A 240 1.53 8.05 -10.94
CA VAL A 240 1.76 6.66 -11.34
C VAL A 240 0.93 5.74 -10.45
N TYR A 241 -0.19 5.27 -10.99
CA TYR A 241 -1.01 4.25 -10.36
C TYR A 241 -0.56 2.86 -10.83
N HIS A 242 0.15 2.14 -9.96
CA HIS A 242 0.63 0.80 -10.28
C HIS A 242 -0.53 -0.18 -10.42
N LEU A 243 -0.57 -0.92 -11.52
CA LEU A 243 -1.59 -1.94 -11.79
C LEU A 243 -1.11 -3.32 -11.31
N PRO A 244 -1.95 -4.06 -10.57
CA PRO A 244 -1.62 -5.40 -10.12
C PRO A 244 -1.58 -6.37 -11.31
N MET A 245 -0.65 -7.32 -11.27
CA MET A 245 -0.64 -8.45 -12.20
C MET A 245 -1.70 -9.48 -11.79
N ALA A 246 -2.01 -10.43 -12.69
CA ALA A 246 -2.97 -11.51 -12.41
C ALA A 246 -2.66 -12.25 -11.10
N ASP A 247 -1.38 -12.50 -10.81
CA ASP A 247 -0.91 -13.20 -9.62
C ASP A 247 -1.20 -12.46 -8.30
N SER A 248 -1.47 -11.15 -8.35
CA SER A 248 -1.80 -10.35 -7.17
C SER A 248 -3.26 -10.49 -6.73
N PHE A 249 -4.11 -11.07 -7.58
CA PHE A 249 -5.51 -11.28 -7.24
C PHE A 249 -5.70 -12.62 -6.53
N SER A 250 -6.20 -12.58 -5.30
CA SER A 250 -6.64 -13.79 -4.59
C SER A 250 -8.10 -14.08 -4.92
N THR A 251 -8.40 -15.29 -5.40
CA THR A 251 -9.77 -15.77 -5.58
C THR A 251 -10.34 -16.12 -4.21
N SER A 252 -11.04 -15.18 -3.58
CA SER A 252 -11.82 -15.45 -2.37
C SER A 252 -13.20 -16.02 -2.77
N ASP A 253 -13.59 -17.18 -2.22
CA ASP A 253 -14.89 -17.81 -2.45
C ASP A 253 -16.04 -17.07 -1.74
N LEU A 254 -16.32 -15.83 -2.17
CA LEU A 254 -17.35 -14.94 -1.61
C LEU A 254 -18.79 -15.31 -2.02
N LYS A 255 -19.07 -16.59 -2.30
CA LYS A 255 -20.36 -17.06 -2.82
C LYS A 255 -21.37 -17.51 -1.75
N ARG A 256 -21.01 -17.58 -0.46
CA ARG A 256 -21.93 -18.03 0.59
C ARG A 256 -22.57 -16.83 1.32
N GLY A 257 -23.89 -16.68 1.19
CA GLY A 257 -24.71 -15.92 2.14
C GLY A 257 -24.62 -14.40 2.08
N ARG A 258 -24.63 -13.77 0.90
CA ARG A 258 -24.84 -12.32 0.81
C ARG A 258 -26.29 -11.98 1.18
N SER A 259 -26.54 -11.64 2.43
CA SER A 259 -27.80 -10.99 2.84
C SER A 259 -27.66 -9.48 2.64
N ARG A 260 -28.58 -8.88 1.88
CA ARG A 260 -28.66 -7.42 1.78
C ARG A 260 -29.32 -6.88 3.06
N ALA A 261 -28.73 -5.85 3.66
CA ALA A 261 -29.31 -5.18 4.80
C ALA A 261 -30.68 -4.56 4.45
N ALA A 262 -31.61 -4.59 5.40
CA ALA A 262 -32.92 -3.96 5.23
C ALA A 262 -32.79 -2.43 5.18
N ALA A 263 -33.71 -1.73 4.50
CA ALA A 263 -33.67 -0.26 4.39
C ALA A 263 -33.57 0.45 5.76
N LYS A 264 -34.33 -0.05 6.76
CA LYS A 264 -34.27 0.45 8.14
C LYS A 264 -32.88 0.35 8.78
N GLN A 265 -32.14 -0.72 8.51
CA GLN A 265 -30.76 -0.91 9.00
C GLN A 265 -29.79 0.07 8.31
N VAL A 266 -29.97 0.27 7.01
CA VAL A 266 -29.16 1.21 6.23
C VAL A 266 -29.39 2.65 6.70
N ASP A 267 -30.64 3.04 6.95
CA ASP A 267 -30.95 4.41 7.39
C ASP A 267 -30.46 4.67 8.82
N ALA A 268 -30.55 3.69 9.72
CA ALA A 268 -29.93 3.78 11.04
C ALA A 268 -28.39 3.91 10.94
N ALA A 269 -27.74 3.19 10.02
CA ALA A 269 -26.30 3.32 9.78
C ALA A 269 -25.92 4.71 9.24
N LYS A 270 -26.70 5.26 8.30
CA LYS A 270 -26.47 6.60 7.75
C LYS A 270 -26.48 7.67 8.84
N LYS A 271 -27.41 7.60 9.81
CA LYS A 271 -27.45 8.52 10.96
C LYS A 271 -26.16 8.47 11.77
N VAL A 272 -25.62 7.27 12.01
CA VAL A 272 -24.34 7.09 12.72
C VAL A 272 -23.19 7.70 11.92
N VAL A 273 -23.09 7.39 10.62
CA VAL A 273 -22.04 7.91 9.75
C VAL A 273 -22.07 9.45 9.67
N GLN A 274 -23.26 10.04 9.56
CA GLN A 274 -23.41 11.51 9.54
C GLN A 274 -22.95 12.15 10.86
N LYS A 275 -23.26 11.55 12.01
CA LYS A 275 -22.84 12.07 13.32
C LYS A 275 -21.36 11.93 13.61
N LEU A 276 -20.71 10.93 13.02
CA LEU A 276 -19.27 10.66 13.16
C LEU A 276 -18.45 11.19 11.98
N HIS A 277 -19.08 11.96 11.09
CA HIS A 277 -18.39 12.59 9.98
C HIS A 277 -17.43 13.67 10.49
N PHE A 278 -16.22 13.68 9.95
CA PHE A 278 -15.22 14.71 10.20
C PHE A 278 -14.36 14.89 8.95
N ASP A 279 -13.78 16.07 8.79
CA ASP A 279 -12.90 16.39 7.67
C ASP A 279 -11.54 15.71 7.87
N TYR A 280 -11.26 14.71 7.03
CA TYR A 280 -10.00 13.99 7.06
C TYR A 280 -8.89 14.79 6.39
N ASN A 281 -7.77 14.97 7.10
CA ASN A 281 -6.51 15.43 6.55
C ASN A 281 -5.39 14.45 6.98
N VAL A 282 -4.44 14.23 6.07
CA VAL A 282 -3.28 13.35 6.28
C VAL A 282 -2.43 13.82 7.45
N ASP A 283 -2.31 15.13 7.65
CA ASP A 283 -1.48 15.75 8.70
C ASP A 283 -2.09 15.65 10.11
N LEU A 284 -3.31 15.11 10.26
CA LEU A 284 -3.95 14.95 11.58
C LEU A 284 -3.40 13.76 12.37
N PHE A 285 -2.70 12.83 11.72
CA PHE A 285 -2.30 11.56 12.31
C PHE A 285 -0.80 11.35 12.17
N ASP A 286 -0.08 11.74 13.21
CA ASP A 286 1.32 11.38 13.37
C ASP A 286 1.49 9.91 13.75
N ASN A 287 2.66 9.35 13.46
CA ASN A 287 2.98 7.98 13.83
C ASN A 287 3.41 7.94 15.31
N PRO A 288 2.56 7.43 16.24
CA PRO A 288 2.85 7.47 17.68
C PRO A 288 4.11 6.71 18.05
N ASP A 289 4.42 5.69 17.26
CA ASP A 289 5.55 4.78 17.41
C ASP A 289 6.89 5.48 17.13
N ILE A 290 6.90 6.41 16.17
CA ILE A 290 8.05 7.24 15.82
C ILE A 290 8.16 8.41 16.79
N GLU A 291 7.05 9.06 17.13
CA GLU A 291 7.06 10.18 18.07
C GLU A 291 7.52 9.76 19.47
N THR A 292 7.05 8.61 19.97
CA THR A 292 7.52 8.04 21.24
C THR A 292 9.03 7.78 21.21
N MET A 293 9.55 7.24 20.10
CA MET A 293 11.00 7.03 19.94
C MET A 293 11.76 8.35 19.92
N ASN A 294 11.27 9.36 19.20
CA ASN A 294 11.91 10.67 19.14
C ASN A 294 11.93 11.33 20.51
N GLU A 295 10.85 11.24 21.28
CA GLU A 295 10.77 11.81 22.62
C GLU A 295 11.71 11.10 23.60
N ILE A 296 11.85 9.77 23.49
CA ILE A 296 12.85 9.01 24.24
C ILE A 296 14.26 9.48 23.91
N ILE A 297 14.58 9.66 22.63
CA ILE A 297 15.91 10.12 22.20
C ILE A 297 16.17 11.54 22.71
N LYS A 298 15.20 12.45 22.63
CA LYS A 298 15.33 13.81 23.18
C LYS A 298 15.54 13.79 24.69
N GLY A 299 14.75 12.98 25.42
CA GLY A 299 14.88 12.81 26.86
C GLY A 299 16.27 12.33 27.27
N LEU A 300 16.77 11.29 26.59
CA LEU A 300 18.13 10.78 26.80
C LEU A 300 19.21 11.79 26.42
N ALA A 301 19.06 12.51 25.31
CA ALA A 301 20.03 13.51 24.86
C ALA A 301 20.11 14.73 25.79
N LEU A 302 18.97 15.09 26.43
CA LEU A 302 18.87 16.19 27.37
C LEU A 302 19.03 15.75 28.84
N ASN A 303 19.34 14.47 29.10
CA ASN A 303 19.43 13.87 30.43
C ASN A 303 18.20 14.17 31.33
N ARG A 304 16.99 14.01 30.78
CA ARG A 304 15.74 14.15 31.53
C ARG A 304 15.34 12.80 32.15
N ASP A 305 15.06 12.79 33.45
CA ASP A 305 14.64 11.58 34.19
C ASP A 305 13.17 11.19 33.93
N HIS A 306 12.36 12.15 33.51
CA HIS A 306 10.95 11.95 33.19
C HIS A 306 10.67 12.38 31.75
N MET A 307 9.92 11.54 31.05
CA MET A 307 9.48 11.79 29.68
C MET A 307 7.99 12.01 29.68
N ASP A 308 7.54 13.03 28.96
CA ASP A 308 6.13 13.28 28.79
C ASP A 308 5.49 12.16 27.96
N PRO A 309 4.30 11.66 28.34
CA PRO A 309 3.62 10.64 27.56
C PRO A 309 3.19 11.24 26.21
N VAL A 310 3.62 10.61 25.12
CA VAL A 310 3.20 10.98 23.77
C VAL A 310 1.74 10.56 23.58
N ALA A 311 0.87 11.52 23.28
CA ALA A 311 -0.53 11.25 22.98
C ALA A 311 -0.67 10.55 21.62
N ASP A 312 -1.46 9.48 21.56
CA ASP A 312 -1.71 8.73 20.32
C ASP A 312 -2.97 9.28 19.62
N PRO A 313 -2.83 9.99 18.48
CA PRO A 313 -3.98 10.52 17.74
C PRO A 313 -4.76 9.43 16.99
N THR A 314 -4.20 8.23 16.84
CA THR A 314 -4.84 7.13 16.10
C THR A 314 -5.90 6.39 16.92
N VAL A 315 -5.89 6.55 18.24
CA VAL A 315 -6.89 5.98 19.14
C VAL A 315 -8.19 6.77 19.05
N PRO A 316 -9.34 6.13 18.72
CA PRO A 316 -10.62 6.82 18.69
C PRO A 316 -10.99 7.40 20.06
N LYS A 317 -11.43 8.66 20.08
CA LYS A 317 -11.90 9.34 21.29
C LYS A 317 -13.30 8.84 21.67
N MET A 318 -13.36 7.70 22.34
CA MET A 318 -14.61 6.98 22.63
C MET A 318 -15.63 7.83 23.40
N ASP A 319 -15.18 8.67 24.34
CA ASP A 319 -16.08 9.55 25.12
C ASP A 319 -16.81 10.54 24.21
N ALA A 320 -16.08 11.22 23.32
CA ALA A 320 -16.66 12.14 22.34
C ALA A 320 -17.57 11.43 21.31
N VAL A 321 -17.21 10.20 20.93
CA VAL A 321 -18.04 9.37 20.05
C VAL A 321 -19.37 9.02 20.73
N MET A 322 -19.33 8.63 22.00
CA MET A 322 -20.52 8.27 22.77
C MET A 322 -21.42 9.48 23.06
N GLU A 323 -20.82 10.65 23.32
CA GLU A 323 -21.56 11.89 23.49
C GLU A 323 -22.30 12.30 22.20
N ARG A 324 -21.62 12.28 21.05
CA ARG A 324 -22.21 12.70 19.77
C ARG A 324 -23.19 11.69 19.19
N ALA A 325 -22.78 10.42 19.14
CA ALA A 325 -23.45 9.36 18.40
C ALA A 325 -24.12 8.29 19.29
N GLY A 326 -24.01 8.37 20.62
CA GLY A 326 -24.53 7.36 21.55
C GLY A 326 -25.99 6.94 21.31
N PRO A 327 -26.95 7.87 21.16
CA PRO A 327 -28.34 7.51 20.87
C PRO A 327 -28.52 6.82 19.51
N ALA A 328 -27.78 7.26 18.49
CA ALA A 328 -27.85 6.69 17.15
C ALA A 328 -27.21 5.30 17.08
N LEU A 329 -26.12 5.08 17.83
CA LEU A 329 -25.48 3.78 18.00
C LEU A 329 -26.44 2.78 18.65
N LYS A 330 -27.14 3.18 19.72
CA LYS A 330 -28.16 2.35 20.38
C LYS A 330 -29.35 2.03 19.47
N GLU A 331 -29.78 2.99 18.64
CA GLU A 331 -30.84 2.76 17.64
C GLU A 331 -30.37 1.77 16.57
N PHE A 332 -29.15 1.96 16.04
CA PHE A 332 -28.55 1.04 15.07
C PHE A 332 -28.43 -0.37 15.63
N GLU A 333 -27.91 -0.48 16.86
CA GLU A 333 -27.76 -1.74 17.59
C GLU A 333 -29.08 -2.51 17.68
N LYS A 334 -30.18 -1.86 18.08
CA LYS A 334 -31.51 -2.48 18.17
C LYS A 334 -32.03 -2.99 16.82
N VAL A 335 -31.72 -2.31 15.72
CA VAL A 335 -32.26 -2.62 14.39
C VAL A 335 -31.40 -3.68 13.67
N THR A 336 -30.10 -3.77 13.98
CA THR A 336 -29.19 -4.76 13.40
C THR A 336 -29.02 -6.00 14.25
N LEU A 337 -28.80 -5.83 15.55
CA LEU A 337 -28.62 -6.92 16.49
C LEU A 337 -30.00 -7.30 17.02
N ARG A 338 -30.60 -8.30 16.38
CA ARG A 338 -31.66 -9.08 17.02
C ARG A 338 -31.00 -9.87 18.16
N PHE A 339 -30.85 -9.28 19.33
CA PHE A 339 -30.31 -10.02 20.47
C PHE A 339 -31.28 -11.14 20.84
N SER A 340 -30.90 -12.37 20.49
CA SER A 340 -30.84 -13.43 21.50
C SER A 340 -29.61 -13.12 22.36
N ASP A 341 -29.79 -13.06 23.67
CA ASP A 341 -28.81 -12.73 24.72
C ASP A 341 -27.59 -13.66 24.76
N LYS A 342 -26.76 -13.63 23.71
CA LYS A 342 -25.44 -14.26 23.67
C LYS A 342 -24.45 -13.35 22.97
N SER A 343 -24.43 -12.06 23.31
CA SER A 343 -23.16 -11.34 23.24
C SER A 343 -22.21 -12.01 24.23
N ALA A 344 -21.43 -12.94 23.70
CA ALA A 344 -20.20 -13.35 24.32
C ALA A 344 -19.49 -12.08 24.77
N ARG A 345 -19.38 -11.92 26.09
CA ARG A 345 -18.18 -11.34 26.70
C ARG A 345 -17.02 -12.01 25.96
N LEU A 346 -16.45 -11.32 25.00
CA LEU A 346 -15.12 -11.66 24.49
C LEU A 346 -14.22 -11.49 25.70
N GLN A 347 -14.00 -12.59 26.42
CA GLN A 347 -12.90 -12.72 27.34
C GLN A 347 -11.64 -12.53 26.51
N ALA A 348 -11.17 -11.29 26.49
CA ALA A 348 -9.76 -11.02 26.37
C ALA A 348 -9.09 -11.72 27.57
N THR A 349 -8.56 -12.93 27.32
CA THR A 349 -7.28 -13.48 27.81
C THR A 349 -7.28 -15.00 27.65
N SER A 350 -6.21 -15.51 27.01
CA SER A 350 -5.70 -16.89 27.09
C SER A 350 -6.60 -18.07 26.68
N ALA A 351 -6.93 -18.19 25.39
CA ALA A 351 -7.39 -19.46 24.80
C ALA A 351 -6.81 -19.74 23.40
N LEU A 352 -5.60 -19.25 23.13
CA LEU A 352 -4.73 -19.88 22.13
C LEU A 352 -4.14 -21.12 22.83
N MET A 353 -4.50 -22.32 22.37
CA MET A 353 -4.13 -23.68 22.84
C MET A 353 -5.32 -24.48 23.38
N ALA A 354 -6.25 -24.86 22.49
CA ALA A 354 -6.99 -26.11 22.65
C ALA A 354 -7.56 -26.54 21.29
N ASN A 355 -7.01 -27.64 20.74
CA ASN A 355 -7.49 -28.31 19.54
C ASN A 355 -8.99 -28.65 19.66
N LYS A 356 -9.86 -27.84 19.05
CA LYS A 356 -11.28 -28.15 18.94
C LYS A 356 -11.52 -28.86 17.60
N ARG A 357 -11.62 -30.20 17.68
CA ARG A 357 -12.14 -31.05 16.60
C ARG A 357 -13.51 -30.53 16.18
N VAL A 358 -13.63 -30.18 14.91
CA VAL A 358 -14.88 -29.73 14.29
C VAL A 358 -15.86 -30.90 14.27
N ARG A 359 -16.96 -30.74 14.99
CA ARG A 359 -18.13 -31.63 14.93
C ARG A 359 -18.98 -31.14 13.76
N VAL A 360 -18.97 -31.87 12.64
CA VAL A 360 -19.77 -31.54 11.45
C VAL A 360 -21.18 -32.09 11.63
N GLU A 361 -22.17 -31.22 11.68
CA GLU A 361 -23.59 -31.56 11.66
C GLU A 361 -23.95 -32.20 10.31
N HIS A 362 -24.68 -33.31 10.35
CA HIS A 362 -24.95 -34.19 9.21
C HIS A 362 -26.35 -33.91 8.66
N ASP A 363 -26.46 -32.97 7.71
CA ASP A 363 -27.61 -32.91 6.80
C ASP A 363 -27.06 -32.72 5.38
N ASN A 364 -27.25 -33.74 4.54
CA ASN A 364 -26.84 -33.86 3.13
C ASN A 364 -25.33 -33.97 2.83
N VAL A 365 -24.75 -35.14 3.15
CA VAL A 365 -23.46 -35.57 2.60
C VAL A 365 -23.69 -36.55 1.45
N ASP A 366 -23.34 -36.17 0.22
CA ASP A 366 -23.26 -37.09 -0.93
C ASP A 366 -22.12 -38.09 -0.73
N VAL A 367 -22.48 -39.29 -0.27
CA VAL A 367 -21.55 -40.40 0.03
C VAL A 367 -20.68 -40.76 -1.18
N GLU A 368 -21.22 -40.69 -2.40
CA GLU A 368 -20.49 -41.01 -3.63
C GLU A 368 -19.30 -40.07 -3.89
N ILE A 369 -19.47 -38.76 -3.63
CA ILE A 369 -18.43 -37.76 -3.87
C ILE A 369 -17.30 -37.92 -2.85
N MET A 370 -17.64 -38.21 -1.60
CA MET A 370 -16.67 -38.48 -0.53
C MET A 370 -15.85 -39.75 -0.81
N VAL A 371 -16.48 -40.79 -1.35
CA VAL A 371 -15.82 -42.05 -1.73
C VAL A 371 -14.88 -41.84 -2.92
N LYS A 372 -15.31 -41.15 -3.99
CA LYS A 372 -14.46 -40.82 -5.15
C LYS A 372 -13.24 -39.96 -4.79
N ARG A 373 -13.32 -39.17 -3.71
CA ARG A 373 -12.20 -38.36 -3.19
C ARG A 373 -11.28 -39.10 -2.21
N GLY A 374 -11.52 -40.39 -1.97
CA GLY A 374 -10.73 -41.19 -1.02
C GLY A 374 -10.99 -40.85 0.46
N GLN A 375 -12.08 -40.14 0.76
CA GLN A 375 -12.41 -39.65 2.11
C GLN A 375 -13.44 -40.52 2.85
N ALA A 376 -13.65 -41.76 2.39
CA ALA A 376 -14.62 -42.71 2.97
C ALA A 376 -14.42 -42.96 4.49
N GLN A 377 -13.21 -42.78 5.01
CA GLN A 377 -12.89 -42.93 6.44
C GLN A 377 -13.61 -41.91 7.34
N GLN A 378 -13.91 -40.73 6.80
CA GLN A 378 -14.55 -39.63 7.53
C GLN A 378 -16.06 -39.82 7.70
N LEU A 379 -16.66 -40.76 6.97
CA LEU A 379 -18.09 -41.08 7.09
C LEU A 379 -18.37 -41.80 8.41
N SER A 380 -19.45 -41.39 9.07
CA SER A 380 -19.92 -42.03 10.29
C SER A 380 -20.64 -43.35 9.96
N VAL A 381 -20.61 -44.30 10.90
CA VAL A 381 -21.24 -45.63 10.71
C VAL A 381 -22.75 -45.55 10.39
N PRO A 382 -23.54 -44.63 10.96
CA PRO A 382 -24.96 -44.47 10.60
C PRO A 382 -25.17 -44.13 9.12
N VAL A 383 -24.39 -43.17 8.60
CA VAL A 383 -24.49 -42.72 7.19
C VAL A 383 -24.13 -43.86 6.23
N LEU A 384 -23.10 -44.65 6.55
CA LEU A 384 -22.71 -45.82 5.75
C LEU A 384 -23.82 -46.90 5.73
N LYS A 385 -24.49 -47.12 6.87
CA LYS A 385 -25.56 -48.12 6.98
C LYS A 385 -26.84 -47.70 6.26
N GLU A 386 -27.20 -46.42 6.35
CA GLU A 386 -28.37 -45.86 5.67
C GLU A 386 -28.20 -45.93 4.15
N TRP A 387 -27.02 -45.52 3.65
CA TRP A 387 -26.70 -45.55 2.23
C TRP A 387 -26.64 -46.98 1.65
N LEU A 388 -26.06 -47.94 2.38
CA LEU A 388 -26.01 -49.35 1.96
C LEU A 388 -27.39 -50.04 2.05
N SER A 389 -28.20 -49.71 3.05
CA SER A 389 -29.58 -50.21 3.17
C SER A 389 -30.45 -49.75 2.01
N ALA A 390 -30.31 -48.48 1.59
CA ALA A 390 -31.03 -47.91 0.46
C ALA A 390 -30.73 -48.64 -0.87
N ARG A 391 -29.58 -49.32 -0.96
CA ARG A 391 -29.15 -50.12 -2.13
C ARG A 391 -29.33 -51.63 -1.94
N GLY A 392 -30.03 -52.05 -0.89
CA GLY A 392 -30.39 -53.46 -0.66
C GLY A 392 -29.30 -54.35 -0.06
N PHE A 393 -28.20 -53.78 0.44
CA PHE A 393 -27.15 -54.57 1.08
C PHE A 393 -27.47 -54.89 2.54
N LYS A 394 -27.19 -56.14 2.97
CA LYS A 394 -27.29 -56.54 4.38
C LYS A 394 -26.19 -55.84 5.21
N VAL A 395 -26.61 -54.99 6.15
CA VAL A 395 -25.78 -54.13 7.02
C VAL A 395 -25.66 -54.62 8.47
N THR A 396 -26.38 -55.68 8.85
CA THR A 396 -26.37 -56.25 10.20
C THR A 396 -25.07 -57.00 10.49
N GLY A 397 -24.42 -56.74 11.63
CA GLY A 397 -23.21 -57.44 12.10
C GLY A 397 -21.87 -56.98 11.52
N LYS A 398 -21.84 -56.06 10.54
CA LYS A 398 -20.60 -55.62 9.87
C LYS A 398 -19.85 -54.54 10.64
N LYS A 399 -18.51 -54.65 10.66
CA LYS A 399 -17.61 -53.63 11.24
C LYS A 399 -17.48 -52.42 10.31
N LYS A 400 -17.07 -51.26 10.86
CA LYS A 400 -16.92 -50.02 10.06
C LYS A 400 -16.03 -50.21 8.83
N ALA A 401 -14.94 -50.96 8.95
CA ALA A 401 -14.02 -51.26 7.84
C ALA A 401 -14.71 -51.99 6.69
N GLU A 402 -15.57 -52.98 6.99
CA GLU A 402 -16.30 -53.76 6.00
C GLU A 402 -17.39 -52.93 5.31
N LEU A 403 -18.07 -52.05 6.05
CA LEU A 403 -19.05 -51.12 5.49
C LEU A 403 -18.40 -50.10 4.55
N MET A 404 -17.22 -49.58 4.93
CA MET A 404 -16.45 -48.67 4.08
C MET A 404 -15.99 -49.36 2.79
N GLN A 405 -15.46 -50.58 2.90
CA GLN A 405 -15.00 -51.33 1.73
C GLN A 405 -16.16 -51.64 0.77
N LEU A 406 -17.31 -52.09 1.29
CA LEU A 406 -18.51 -52.26 0.46
C LEU A 406 -18.90 -50.96 -0.25
N CYS A 407 -18.92 -49.83 0.45
CA CYS A 407 -19.24 -48.54 -0.19
C CYS A 407 -18.23 -48.18 -1.29
N ILE A 408 -16.93 -48.45 -1.10
CA ILE A 408 -15.90 -48.22 -2.11
C ILE A 408 -16.13 -49.13 -3.32
N ASP A 409 -16.33 -50.43 -3.09
CA ASP A 409 -16.53 -51.41 -4.15
C ASP A 409 -17.81 -51.11 -4.95
N THR A 410 -18.88 -50.63 -4.30
CA THR A 410 -20.15 -50.30 -4.98
C THR A 410 -20.10 -48.99 -5.77
N VAL A 411 -19.19 -48.06 -5.44
CA VAL A 411 -19.05 -46.76 -6.14
C VAL A 411 -17.99 -46.81 -7.23
N CYS A 412 -17.01 -47.70 -7.09
CA CYS A 412 -15.89 -47.88 -8.03
C CYS A 412 -16.08 -49.05 -9.01
N ALA A 413 -17.08 -49.92 -8.81
CA ALA A 413 -17.60 -50.85 -9.82
C ALA A 413 -18.49 -50.10 -10.83
#